data_AF-A0A7S3XK13-F1
#
_entry.id   AF-A0A7S3XK13-F1
#
_cell.length_a   1.000
_cell.length_b   1.000
_cell.length_c   1.000
_cell.angle_alpha   90.00
_cell.angle_beta   90.00
_cell.angle_gamma   90.00
#
_symmetry.space_group_name_H-M   'P 1'
#
loop_
_entity.id
_entity.type
_entity.pdbx_description
1 polymer ?
#
loop_
_entity_poly.entity_id
_entity_poly.type
_entity_poly.pdbx_seq_one_letter_code
_entity_poly.pdbx_strand_id
1 'polypeptide(L)'
;CTFSRSHFGSSRVLLQKLSSESAAMPKLVVPSDVTIAEERYNVGKKKLTWMQSFGLLGMAPTLHLAYNRNDTSDMRAVLTKKYDAMASDPIVEILRTRQESIRKQVVAHNFMWVGVAVGAALPFWSFRKYDWKAKAIPIPFVAYGGSWAGRVIGDIAIGRTGEYSRDQFLGSLPAKQMYVLPEQ
;
A
#
# COMPACT_ATOMS: atom_id res chain seq x y z
N CYS A 1 -55.31 -21.34 6.56
CA CYS A 1 -54.30 -21.06 5.53
C CYS A 1 -52.90 -21.17 6.14
N THR A 2 -52.31 -22.35 6.07
CA THR A 2 -50.98 -22.68 6.62
C THR A 2 -49.97 -22.66 5.48
N PHE A 3 -49.08 -21.66 5.49
CA PHE A 3 -48.02 -21.50 4.49
C PHE A 3 -46.83 -22.40 4.85
N SER A 4 -46.61 -23.43 4.02
CA SER A 4 -45.54 -24.42 4.18
C SER A 4 -44.16 -23.80 3.95
N ARG A 5 -43.26 -24.02 4.91
CA ARG A 5 -41.91 -23.43 5.00
C ARG A 5 -40.88 -24.53 4.69
N SER A 6 -40.69 -24.87 3.42
CA SER A 6 -39.83 -26.02 3.05
C SER A 6 -39.05 -25.83 1.75
N HIS A 7 -38.25 -24.77 1.59
CA HIS A 7 -37.31 -24.66 0.44
C HIS A 7 -35.99 -23.89 0.69
N PHE A 8 -35.56 -23.69 1.95
CA PHE A 8 -34.36 -22.88 2.26
C PHE A 8 -33.05 -23.67 2.52
N GLY A 9 -33.05 -25.00 2.35
CA GLY A 9 -31.89 -25.86 2.63
C GLY A 9 -30.91 -26.07 1.48
N SER A 10 -31.39 -26.04 0.23
CA SER A 10 -30.58 -26.45 -0.94
C SER A 10 -29.52 -25.42 -1.33
N SER A 11 -29.83 -24.12 -1.21
CA SER A 11 -28.91 -23.05 -1.60
C SER A 11 -27.70 -22.92 -0.69
N ARG A 12 -27.82 -23.24 0.61
CA ARG A 12 -26.68 -23.22 1.53
C ARG A 12 -25.70 -24.36 1.26
N VAL A 13 -26.20 -25.55 0.93
CA VAL A 13 -25.36 -26.70 0.61
C VAL A 13 -24.62 -26.47 -0.72
N LEU A 14 -25.29 -25.92 -1.73
CA LEU A 14 -24.63 -25.52 -2.99
C LEU A 14 -23.57 -24.43 -2.79
N LEU A 15 -23.85 -23.40 -1.98
CA LEU A 15 -22.86 -22.37 -1.67
C LEU A 15 -21.68 -22.90 -0.86
N GLN A 16 -21.92 -23.87 0.04
CA GLN A 16 -20.86 -24.52 0.79
C GLN A 16 -20.04 -25.46 -0.08
N LYS A 17 -20.67 -26.13 -1.06
CA LYS A 17 -20.01 -27.00 -2.04
C LYS A 17 -19.17 -26.21 -3.05
N LEU A 18 -19.70 -25.10 -3.57
CA LEU A 18 -18.98 -24.15 -4.44
C LEU A 18 -17.83 -23.47 -3.69
N SER A 19 -18.01 -23.15 -2.40
CA SER A 19 -16.93 -22.64 -1.54
C SER A 19 -15.85 -23.68 -1.28
N SER A 20 -16.20 -24.98 -1.20
CA SER A 20 -15.22 -26.06 -0.98
C SER A 20 -14.48 -26.46 -2.26
N GLU A 21 -15.13 -26.40 -3.44
CA GLU A 21 -14.47 -26.66 -4.74
C GLU A 21 -13.51 -25.52 -5.12
N SER A 22 -13.86 -24.26 -4.84
CA SER A 22 -12.94 -23.13 -5.00
C SER A 22 -11.69 -23.22 -4.11
N ALA A 23 -11.76 -23.97 -3.00
CA ALA A 23 -10.65 -24.11 -2.05
C ALA A 23 -9.57 -25.09 -2.53
N ALA A 24 -9.88 -25.99 -3.47
CA ALA A 24 -8.98 -27.03 -3.96
C ALA A 24 -8.31 -26.71 -5.30
N MET A 25 -8.66 -25.60 -5.95
CA MET A 25 -8.02 -25.22 -7.21
C MET A 25 -6.59 -24.74 -6.96
N PRO A 26 -5.58 -25.27 -7.68
CA PRO A 26 -4.20 -24.83 -7.56
C PRO A 26 -4.10 -23.34 -7.92
N LYS A 27 -3.65 -22.53 -6.96
CA LYS A 27 -3.43 -21.09 -7.12
C LYS A 27 -1.97 -20.82 -7.47
N LEU A 28 -1.74 -20.23 -8.64
CA LEU A 28 -0.42 -19.86 -9.10
C LEU A 28 -0.18 -18.37 -8.86
N VAL A 29 0.97 -18.01 -8.29
CA VAL A 29 1.39 -16.61 -8.16
C VAL A 29 2.22 -16.26 -9.39
N VAL A 30 1.77 -15.27 -10.15
CA VAL A 30 2.39 -14.85 -11.41
C VAL A 30 2.69 -13.35 -11.33
N PRO A 31 3.78 -12.85 -11.93
CA PRO A 31 3.99 -11.41 -12.08
C PRO A 31 2.84 -10.77 -12.88
N SER A 32 2.47 -9.55 -12.52
CA SER A 32 1.50 -8.79 -13.31
C SER A 32 2.13 -8.30 -14.62
N ASP A 33 1.30 -7.99 -15.62
CA ASP A 33 1.76 -7.45 -16.91
C ASP A 33 2.62 -6.19 -16.75
N VAL A 34 2.31 -5.37 -15.75
CA VAL A 34 3.09 -4.18 -15.41
C VAL A 34 4.49 -4.58 -14.97
N THR A 35 4.63 -5.60 -14.11
CA THR A 35 5.95 -6.09 -13.68
C THR A 35 6.75 -6.69 -14.84
N ILE A 36 6.08 -7.37 -15.78
CA ILE A 36 6.73 -7.87 -17.01
C ILE A 36 7.23 -6.69 -17.86
N ALA A 37 6.41 -5.66 -18.07
CA ALA A 37 6.79 -4.45 -18.79
C ALA A 37 7.95 -3.71 -18.09
N GLU A 38 7.90 -3.60 -16.76
CA GLU A 38 8.97 -2.99 -15.97
C GLU A 38 10.31 -3.70 -16.15
N GLU A 39 10.34 -5.04 -16.19
CA GLU A 39 11.59 -5.78 -16.45
C GLU A 39 12.06 -5.63 -17.90
N ARG A 40 11.14 -5.59 -18.87
CA ARG A 40 11.47 -5.46 -20.29
C ARG A 40 12.11 -4.12 -20.64
N TYR A 41 11.61 -3.03 -20.05
CA TYR A 41 12.08 -1.66 -20.31
C TYR A 41 13.11 -1.18 -19.27
N ASN A 42 13.62 -2.08 -18.42
CA ASN A 42 14.61 -1.75 -17.42
C ASN A 42 16.01 -1.56 -18.04
N VAL A 43 16.63 -0.41 -17.83
CA VAL A 43 18.00 -0.12 -18.29
C VAL A 43 19.02 -0.45 -17.21
N GLY A 44 18.61 -0.48 -15.94
CA GLY A 44 19.50 -0.80 -14.82
C GLY A 44 18.91 -0.48 -13.46
N LYS A 45 19.75 -0.48 -12.41
CA LYS A 45 19.32 -0.23 -11.04
C LYS A 45 19.68 1.18 -10.58
N LYS A 46 18.73 1.85 -9.92
CA LYS A 46 18.87 3.14 -9.25
C LYS A 46 18.96 2.93 -7.73
N LYS A 47 19.79 3.74 -7.06
CA LYS A 47 19.86 3.78 -5.59
C LYS A 47 18.65 4.52 -5.02
N LEU A 48 18.07 3.96 -3.97
CA LEU A 48 16.99 4.61 -3.21
C LEU A 48 17.54 5.84 -2.48
N THR A 49 16.76 6.93 -2.50
CA THR A 49 17.05 8.10 -1.67
C THR A 49 16.82 7.76 -0.20
N TRP A 50 17.54 8.41 0.71
CA TRP A 50 17.40 8.19 2.15
C TRP A 50 15.94 8.31 2.64
N MET A 51 15.20 9.33 2.18
CA MET A 51 13.77 9.48 2.49
C MET A 51 12.90 8.31 1.99
N GLN A 52 13.22 7.73 0.83
CA GLN A 52 12.50 6.56 0.33
C GLN A 52 12.81 5.33 1.19
N SER A 53 14.09 5.16 1.56
CA SER A 53 14.51 4.06 2.41
C SER A 53 13.87 4.14 3.80
N PHE A 54 13.81 5.33 4.41
CA PHE A 54 13.16 5.53 5.70
C PHE A 54 11.64 5.31 5.62
N GLY A 55 11.01 5.80 4.54
CA GLY A 55 9.58 5.61 4.30
C GLY A 55 9.21 4.14 4.19
N LEU A 56 9.97 3.37 3.41
CA LEU A 56 9.77 1.92 3.27
C LEU A 56 10.00 1.16 4.58
N LEU A 57 10.98 1.57 5.39
CA LEU A 57 11.22 0.97 6.70
C LEU A 57 10.05 1.22 7.67
N GLY A 58 9.44 2.41 7.59
CA GLY A 58 8.30 2.79 8.42
C GLY A 58 6.95 2.21 7.97
N MET A 59 6.89 1.51 6.83
CA MET A 59 5.70 0.83 6.35
C MET A 59 5.69 -0.62 6.83
N ALA A 60 4.58 -1.05 7.44
CA ALA A 60 4.42 -2.44 7.82
C ALA A 60 4.29 -3.33 6.57
N PRO A 61 4.89 -4.54 6.57
CA PRO A 61 4.67 -5.51 5.49
C PRO A 61 3.19 -5.89 5.44
N THR A 62 2.61 -5.94 4.23
CA THR A 62 1.20 -6.29 4.07
C THR A 62 1.02 -7.81 4.06
N LEU A 63 0.07 -8.32 4.85
CA LEU A 63 -0.28 -9.73 4.82
C LEU A 63 -1.24 -9.98 3.63
N HIS A 64 -0.79 -10.74 2.64
CA HIS A 64 -1.56 -11.02 1.43
C HIS A 64 -2.40 -12.30 1.55
N LEU A 65 -3.73 -12.14 1.57
CA LEU A 65 -4.67 -13.23 1.29
C LEU A 65 -5.02 -13.31 -0.21
N ALA A 66 -5.04 -12.14 -0.86
CA ALA A 66 -5.10 -11.95 -2.29
C ALA A 66 -4.09 -10.84 -2.66
N TYR A 67 -3.30 -11.03 -3.71
CA TYR A 67 -2.31 -10.04 -4.16
C TYR A 67 -2.99 -8.87 -4.89
N ASN A 68 -3.73 -8.05 -4.14
CA ASN A 68 -4.47 -6.90 -4.67
C ASN A 68 -3.76 -5.55 -4.45
N ARG A 69 -2.64 -5.53 -3.70
CA ARG A 69 -1.89 -4.32 -3.34
C ARG A 69 -0.39 -4.58 -3.43
N ASN A 70 0.37 -3.51 -3.55
CA ASN A 70 1.83 -3.57 -3.51
C ASN A 70 2.35 -3.73 -2.09
N ASP A 71 3.22 -4.72 -1.92
CA ASP A 71 4.02 -4.94 -0.72
C ASP A 71 5.18 -3.93 -0.60
N THR A 72 5.78 -3.83 0.59
CA THR A 72 6.97 -2.99 0.80
C THR A 72 8.17 -3.45 -0.02
N SER A 73 8.35 -4.76 -0.20
CA SER A 73 9.36 -5.33 -1.08
C SER A 73 9.11 -4.99 -2.55
N ASP A 74 7.84 -5.01 -2.95
CA ASP A 74 7.44 -4.79 -4.34
C ASP A 74 7.59 -3.30 -4.70
N MET A 75 7.16 -2.40 -3.81
CA MET A 75 7.44 -0.96 -3.93
C MET A 75 8.94 -0.67 -4.01
N ARG A 76 9.75 -1.35 -3.18
CA ARG A 76 11.21 -1.24 -3.23
C ARG A 76 11.76 -1.67 -4.58
N ALA A 77 11.29 -2.80 -5.12
CA ALA A 77 11.71 -3.29 -6.43
C ALA A 77 11.42 -2.26 -7.54
N VAL A 78 10.20 -1.72 -7.58
CA VAL A 78 9.81 -0.68 -8.57
C VAL A 78 10.68 0.58 -8.43
N LEU A 79 10.90 1.06 -7.21
CA LEU A 79 11.68 2.29 -6.98
C LEU A 79 13.16 2.13 -7.34
N THR A 80 13.71 0.92 -7.28
CA THR A 80 15.09 0.63 -7.68
C THR A 80 15.29 0.46 -9.19
N LYS A 81 14.23 0.43 -10.01
CA LYS A 81 14.38 0.34 -11.47
C LYS A 81 14.77 1.68 -12.08
N LYS A 82 15.57 1.65 -13.15
CA LYS A 82 16.00 2.81 -13.92
C LYS A 82 15.48 2.68 -15.34
N TYR A 83 14.70 3.68 -15.76
CA TYR A 83 14.21 3.82 -17.12
C TYR A 83 15.05 4.81 -17.91
N ASP A 84 15.08 4.68 -19.23
CA ASP A 84 15.73 5.66 -20.10
C ASP A 84 14.96 6.99 -20.07
N ALA A 85 15.69 8.09 -19.89
CA ALA A 85 15.11 9.43 -19.85
C ALA A 85 14.78 9.95 -21.25
N MET A 86 15.52 9.51 -22.27
CA MET A 86 15.41 10.00 -23.65
C MET A 86 14.44 9.17 -24.50
N ALA A 87 14.05 7.98 -24.04
CA ALA A 87 13.04 7.17 -24.72
C ALA A 87 11.67 7.86 -24.68
N SER A 88 11.07 8.06 -25.86
CA SER A 88 9.74 8.65 -26.05
C SER A 88 8.62 7.61 -26.08
N ASP A 89 8.91 6.37 -25.65
CA ASP A 89 7.93 5.29 -25.65
C ASP A 89 6.83 5.54 -24.61
N PRO A 90 5.54 5.40 -24.97
CA PRO A 90 4.41 5.65 -24.07
C PRO A 90 4.39 4.69 -22.88
N ILE A 91 4.92 3.46 -23.05
CA ILE A 91 5.04 2.49 -21.96
C ILE A 91 6.01 2.99 -20.89
N VAL A 92 7.15 3.57 -21.30
CA VAL A 92 8.17 4.07 -20.38
C VAL A 92 7.65 5.28 -19.60
N GLU A 93 6.76 6.09 -20.20
CA GLU A 93 6.05 7.17 -19.50
C GLU A 93 5.13 6.61 -18.40
N ILE A 94 4.32 5.59 -18.70
CA ILE A 94 3.44 4.93 -17.72
C ILE A 94 4.25 4.37 -16.54
N LEU A 95 5.37 3.70 -16.82
CA LEU A 95 6.24 3.13 -15.79
C LEU A 95 6.91 4.21 -14.92
N ARG A 96 7.30 5.35 -15.51
CA ARG A 96 7.81 6.51 -14.79
C ARG A 96 6.74 7.11 -13.87
N THR A 97 5.52 7.29 -14.37
CA THR A 97 4.38 7.80 -13.60
C THR A 97 4.05 6.90 -12.41
N ARG A 98 4.07 5.57 -12.61
CA ARG A 98 3.93 4.59 -11.53
C ARG A 98 5.03 4.73 -10.48
N GLN A 99 6.29 4.83 -10.91
CA GLN A 99 7.43 5.01 -10.00
C GLN A 99 7.33 6.33 -9.22
N GLU A 100 6.84 7.39 -9.84
CA GLU A 100 6.62 8.69 -9.21
C GLU A 100 5.50 8.64 -8.17
N SER A 101 4.35 8.04 -8.49
CA SER A 101 3.25 7.91 -7.51
C SER A 101 3.67 7.08 -6.29
N ILE A 102 4.37 5.95 -6.50
CA ILE A 102 4.93 5.14 -5.40
C ILE A 102 5.97 5.94 -4.61
N ARG A 103 6.84 6.73 -5.29
CA ARG A 103 7.79 7.60 -4.59
C ARG A 103 7.08 8.59 -3.69
N LYS A 104 6.03 9.25 -4.19
CA LYS A 104 5.26 10.23 -3.40
C LYS A 104 4.62 9.55 -2.19
N GLN A 105 4.01 8.39 -2.37
CA GLN A 105 3.42 7.61 -1.28
C GLN A 105 4.44 7.28 -0.18
N VAL A 106 5.60 6.73 -0.56
CA VAL A 106 6.66 6.33 0.38
C VAL A 106 7.24 7.53 1.11
N VAL A 107 7.49 8.63 0.39
CA VAL A 107 8.07 9.84 1.01
C VAL A 107 7.05 10.55 1.91
N ALA A 108 5.78 10.59 1.52
CA ALA A 108 4.70 11.16 2.35
C ALA A 108 4.52 10.38 3.66
N HIS A 109 4.76 9.07 3.67
CA HIS A 109 4.67 8.22 4.87
C HIS A 109 5.63 8.66 5.99
N ASN A 110 6.76 9.29 5.65
CA ASN A 110 7.68 9.84 6.66
C ASN A 110 7.04 10.92 7.52
N PHE A 111 6.13 11.71 6.96
CA PHE A 111 5.45 12.79 7.67
C PHE A 111 4.48 12.26 8.72
N MET A 112 3.97 11.03 8.57
CA MET A 112 3.23 10.36 9.64
C MET A 112 4.08 10.22 10.90
N TRP A 113 5.32 9.75 10.76
CA TRP A 113 6.25 9.58 11.89
C TRP A 113 6.71 10.91 12.48
N VAL A 114 6.93 11.93 11.63
CA VAL A 114 7.18 13.30 12.11
C VAL A 114 5.98 13.81 12.91
N GLY A 115 4.76 13.61 12.43
CA GLY A 115 3.54 13.98 13.12
C GLY A 115 3.38 13.27 14.46
N VAL A 116 3.69 11.97 14.54
CA VAL A 116 3.74 11.21 15.81
C VAL A 116 4.78 11.80 16.75
N ALA A 117 5.99 12.08 16.28
CA ALA A 117 7.07 12.61 17.09
C ALA A 117 6.72 14.00 17.66
N VAL A 118 6.19 14.90 16.83
CA VAL A 118 5.71 16.22 17.24
C VAL A 118 4.55 16.08 18.22
N GLY A 119 3.57 15.23 17.91
CA GLY A 119 2.41 14.96 18.76
C GLY A 119 2.77 14.36 20.13
N ALA A 120 3.83 13.57 20.22
CA ALA A 120 4.35 13.07 21.49
C ALA A 120 5.21 14.12 22.24
N ALA A 121 6.00 14.90 21.51
CA ALA A 121 6.88 15.91 22.08
C ALA A 121 6.11 17.10 22.70
N LEU A 122 4.98 17.50 22.10
CA LEU A 122 4.13 18.59 22.61
C LEU A 122 3.67 18.39 24.06
N PRO A 123 2.96 17.29 24.42
CA PRO A 123 2.58 17.03 25.81
C PRO A 123 3.80 16.75 26.70
N PHE A 124 4.86 16.11 26.17
CA PHE A 124 6.08 15.88 26.94
C PHE A 124 6.73 17.20 27.41
N TRP A 125 6.80 18.19 26.52
CA TRP A 125 7.33 19.51 26.84
C TRP A 125 6.36 20.35 27.68
N SER A 126 5.07 20.34 27.34
CA SER A 126 4.02 21.07 28.07
C SER A 126 3.95 20.64 29.54
N PHE A 127 3.93 19.32 29.79
CA PHE A 127 3.87 18.76 31.13
C PHE A 127 5.24 18.57 31.80
N ARG A 128 6.32 19.23 31.33
CA ARG A 128 7.69 18.99 31.84
C ARG A 128 7.84 19.05 33.35
N LYS A 129 7.07 19.90 34.04
CA LYS A 129 7.09 20.10 35.51
C LYS A 129 6.24 19.10 36.31
N TYR A 130 5.45 18.25 35.65
CA TYR A 130 4.58 17.27 36.29
C TYR A 130 5.23 15.88 36.37
N ASP A 131 4.68 15.04 37.24
CA ASP A 131 5.05 13.64 37.37
C ASP A 131 4.86 12.86 36.06
N TRP A 132 5.64 11.79 35.90
CA TRP A 132 5.65 10.97 34.68
C TRP A 132 4.26 10.41 34.33
N LYS A 133 3.44 10.10 35.35
CA LYS A 133 2.09 9.57 35.18
C LYS A 133 1.19 10.56 34.43
N ALA A 134 1.28 11.85 34.78
CA ALA A 134 0.52 12.91 34.12
C ALA A 134 1.00 13.15 32.67
N LYS A 135 2.29 12.91 32.39
CA LYS A 135 2.85 12.97 31.02
C LYS A 135 2.37 11.80 30.15
N ALA A 136 2.32 10.58 30.71
CA ALA A 136 2.02 9.37 29.95
C ALA A 136 0.57 9.30 29.43
N ILE A 137 -0.39 9.89 30.16
CA ILE A 137 -1.81 9.88 29.80
C ILE A 137 -2.09 10.57 28.45
N PRO A 138 -1.66 11.83 28.20
CA PRO A 138 -1.99 12.55 26.96
C PRO A 138 -1.15 12.13 25.75
N ILE A 139 0.07 11.62 25.94
CA ILE A 139 0.99 11.27 24.85
C ILE A 139 0.35 10.40 23.76
N PRO A 140 -0.30 9.24 24.05
CA PRO A 140 -0.86 8.40 22.98
C PRO A 140 -1.96 9.10 22.18
N PHE A 141 -2.78 9.93 22.81
CA PHE A 141 -3.87 10.65 22.13
C PHE A 141 -3.35 11.74 21.21
N VAL A 142 -2.41 12.56 21.70
CA VAL A 142 -1.83 13.65 20.90
C VAL A 142 -0.90 13.10 19.82
N ALA A 143 -0.14 12.02 20.11
CA ALA A 143 0.66 11.33 19.11
C ALA A 143 -0.20 10.71 18.00
N TYR A 144 -1.36 10.11 18.33
CA TYR A 144 -2.30 9.60 17.35
C TYR A 144 -2.88 10.72 16.47
N GLY A 145 -3.33 11.82 17.07
CA GLY A 145 -3.78 13.01 16.32
C GLY A 145 -2.67 13.59 15.43
N GLY A 146 -1.45 13.63 15.95
CA GLY A 146 -0.25 14.02 15.22
C GLY A 146 0.03 13.11 14.02
N SER A 147 -0.18 11.80 14.14
CA SER A 147 -0.01 10.85 13.01
C SER A 147 -0.97 11.15 11.86
N TRP A 148 -2.22 11.49 12.15
CA TRP A 148 -3.22 11.85 11.14
C TRP A 148 -2.88 13.19 10.49
N ALA A 149 -2.60 14.22 11.28
CA ALA A 149 -2.20 15.53 10.78
C ALA A 149 -0.91 15.44 9.94
N GLY A 150 0.05 14.63 10.37
CA GLY A 150 1.28 14.36 9.65
C GLY A 150 1.04 13.73 8.28
N ARG A 151 0.10 12.79 8.14
CA ARG A 151 -0.27 12.23 6.83
C ARG A 151 -0.85 13.29 5.89
N VAL A 152 -1.77 14.13 6.40
CA VAL A 152 -2.39 15.19 5.60
C VAL A 152 -1.35 16.21 5.15
N ILE A 153 -0.48 16.65 6.06
CA ILE A 153 0.61 17.59 5.75
C ILE A 153 1.60 16.97 4.77
N GLY A 154 1.93 15.69 4.92
CA GLY A 154 2.79 14.97 3.99
C GLY A 154 2.21 14.87 2.59
N ASP A 155 0.92 14.56 2.48
CA ASP A 155 0.22 14.51 1.19
C ASP A 155 0.18 15.88 0.50
N ILE A 156 0.02 16.97 1.26
CA ILE A 156 0.11 18.34 0.74
C ILE A 156 1.54 18.69 0.33
N ALA A 157 2.52 18.46 1.20
CA ALA A 157 3.92 18.85 0.98
C ALA A 157 4.56 18.12 -0.22
N ILE A 158 4.16 16.87 -0.45
CA ILE A 158 4.65 16.05 -1.57
C ILE A 158 3.78 16.23 -2.83
N GLY A 159 2.67 16.96 -2.74
CA GLY A 159 1.76 17.21 -3.86
C GLY A 159 0.92 16.01 -4.25
N ARG A 160 0.70 15.05 -3.34
CA ARG A 160 -0.15 13.88 -3.56
C ARG A 160 -1.63 14.25 -3.65
N THR A 161 -2.04 15.33 -2.97
CA THR A 161 -3.40 15.88 -3.04
C THR A 161 -3.80 16.35 -4.44
N GLY A 162 -2.83 16.78 -5.26
CA GLY A 162 -3.05 17.24 -6.63
C GLY A 162 -2.76 16.17 -7.70
N GLU A 163 -2.48 14.93 -7.32
CA GLU A 163 -2.17 13.86 -8.26
C GLU A 163 -3.45 13.36 -8.96
N TYR A 164 -3.39 13.17 -10.29
CA TYR A 164 -4.51 12.62 -11.04
C TYR A 164 -4.83 11.19 -10.56
N SER A 165 -6.12 10.87 -10.50
CA SER A 165 -6.61 9.54 -10.08
C SER A 165 -6.01 8.40 -10.89
N ARG A 166 -5.76 8.64 -12.19
CA ARG A 166 -5.07 7.70 -13.08
C ARG A 166 -3.69 7.34 -12.57
N ASP A 167 -2.91 8.33 -12.15
CA ASP A 167 -1.51 8.14 -11.77
C ASP A 167 -1.43 7.45 -10.39
N GLN A 168 -2.36 7.79 -9.48
CA GLN A 168 -2.55 7.06 -8.22
C GLN A 168 -2.94 5.60 -8.46
N PHE A 169 -3.83 5.34 -9.42
CA PHE A 169 -4.22 3.99 -9.78
C PHE A 169 -3.03 3.19 -10.30
N LEU A 170 -2.22 3.77 -11.20
CA LEU A 170 -1.00 3.15 -11.71
C LEU A 170 0.00 2.80 -10.59
N GLY A 171 0.13 3.66 -9.57
CA GLY A 171 0.93 3.39 -8.37
C GLY A 171 0.38 2.26 -7.51
N SER A 172 -0.94 2.07 -7.48
CA SER A 172 -1.63 1.04 -6.67
C SER A 172 -1.66 -0.36 -7.31
N LEU A 173 -1.39 -0.47 -8.61
CA LEU A 173 -1.48 -1.74 -9.34
C LEU A 173 -0.51 -2.79 -8.74
N PRO A 174 -0.98 -4.01 -8.42
CA PRO A 174 -0.18 -5.04 -7.76
C PRO A 174 0.94 -5.56 -8.67
N ALA A 175 2.11 -5.86 -8.11
CA ALA A 175 3.23 -6.45 -8.84
C ALA A 175 3.04 -7.95 -9.16
N LYS A 176 2.17 -8.62 -8.40
CA LYS A 176 1.88 -10.07 -8.55
C LYS A 176 0.38 -10.27 -8.53
N GLN A 177 -0.09 -11.31 -9.19
CA GLN A 177 -1.50 -11.69 -9.21
C GLN A 177 -1.63 -13.19 -8.96
N MET A 178 -2.75 -13.59 -8.34
CA MET A 178 -3.08 -15.01 -8.21
C MET A 178 -3.92 -15.42 -9.42
N TYR A 179 -3.40 -16.35 -10.21
CA TYR A 179 -4.18 -17.03 -11.23
C TYR A 179 -4.73 -18.32 -10.67
N VAL A 180 -6.03 -18.53 -10.91
CA VAL A 180 -6.70 -19.79 -10.62
C VAL A 180 -6.77 -20.55 -11.93
N LEU A 181 -6.16 -21.74 -11.96
CA LEU A 181 -6.16 -22.55 -13.16
C LEU A 181 -7.57 -23.10 -13.42
N PRO A 182 -8.10 -22.99 -14.66
CA PRO A 182 -9.32 -23.70 -15.00
C PRO A 182 -9.05 -25.21 -14.94
N GLU A 183 -10.00 -25.96 -14.37
CA GLU A 183 -9.98 -27.42 -14.40
C GLU A 183 -9.94 -27.88 -15.87
N GLN A 184 -8.95 -28.71 -16.24
CA GLN A 184 -8.77 -29.23 -17.59
C GLN A 184 -9.66 -30.43 -17.86
#